data_AF-A0A3C2E6L3-F1
#
_entry.id   AF-A0A3C2E6L3-F1
#
_cell.length_a   1.000
_cell.length_b   1.000
_cell.length_c   1.000
_cell.angle_alpha   90.00
_cell.angle_beta   90.00
_cell.angle_gamma   90.00
#
_symmetry.space_group_name_H-M   'P 1'
#
loop_
_entity.id
_entity.type
_entity.pdbx_description
1 polymer ?
#
loop_
_entity_poly.entity_id
_entity_poly.type
_entity_poly.pdbx_seq_one_letter_code
_entity_poly.pdbx_strand_id
1 'polypeptide(L)'
;GAYPHTTKDPVYLSAQIIIALQSLVSREVSPLEPAVITVGAIHGGTKHNIIGDTVHMQLTVRSYSDTVREHLLNGIRRVAHAQAQSYGLPENLWPDVSWEEEYTPSLYNDPG
;
A
#
# COMPACT_ATOMS: atom_id res chain seq x y z
N GLY A 1 9.43 26.42 14.63
CA GLY A 1 9.04 25.40 15.61
C GLY A 1 7.77 24.76 15.09
N ALA A 2 7.86 23.56 14.55
CA ALA A 2 6.71 22.92 13.92
C ALA A 2 5.82 22.32 15.00
N TYR A 3 4.54 22.69 15.00
CA TYR A 3 3.50 22.17 15.89
C TYR A 3 3.15 20.74 15.43
N PRO A 4 3.70 19.67 16.02
CA PRO A 4 3.52 18.31 15.49
C PRO A 4 2.08 17.82 15.70
N HIS A 5 1.36 18.43 16.64
CA HIS A 5 -0.02 18.10 16.96
C HIS A 5 -1.04 18.72 15.99
N THR A 6 -0.65 19.73 15.19
CA THR A 6 -1.55 20.35 14.19
C THR A 6 -1.31 19.82 12.78
N THR A 7 -0.16 19.18 12.53
CA THR A 7 0.19 18.68 11.20
C THR A 7 0.15 17.14 11.18
N LYS A 8 -0.67 16.59 10.30
CA LYS A 8 -0.71 15.14 10.04
C LYS A 8 0.50 14.80 9.16
N ASP A 9 1.42 14.00 9.69
CA ASP A 9 2.66 13.65 9.00
C ASP A 9 2.41 12.51 7.99
N PRO A 10 2.53 12.76 6.67
CA PRO A 10 2.30 11.73 5.67
C PRO A 10 3.42 10.67 5.64
N VAL A 11 4.63 10.99 6.12
CA VAL A 11 5.72 10.02 6.27
C VAL A 11 5.36 9.03 7.37
N TYR A 12 4.86 9.51 8.50
CA TYR A 12 4.38 8.60 9.56
C TYR A 12 3.22 7.72 9.08
N LEU A 13 2.23 8.31 8.40
CA LEU A 13 1.10 7.54 7.85
C LEU A 13 1.57 6.47 6.86
N SER A 14 2.52 6.80 5.97
CA SER A 14 3.07 5.83 5.03
C SER A 14 3.72 4.63 5.73
N ALA A 15 4.47 4.85 6.80
CA ALA A 15 5.06 3.77 7.59
C ALA A 15 3.99 2.85 8.22
N GLN A 16 2.90 3.44 8.74
CA GLN A 16 1.78 2.66 9.28
C GLN A 16 1.11 1.82 8.18
N ILE A 17 0.92 2.38 6.98
CA ILE A 17 0.39 1.64 5.83
C ILE A 17 1.32 0.46 5.50
N ILE A 18 2.63 0.67 5.40
CA ILE A 18 3.60 -0.39 5.09
C ILE A 18 3.51 -1.55 6.07
N ILE A 19 3.40 -1.26 7.37
CA ILE A 19 3.25 -2.27 8.43
C ILE A 19 1.92 -3.01 8.27
N ALA A 20 0.82 -2.28 8.06
CA ALA A 20 -0.50 -2.86 7.94
C ALA A 20 -0.63 -3.78 6.70
N LEU A 21 0.03 -3.44 5.59
CA LEU A 21 0.03 -4.25 4.37
C LEU A 21 0.63 -5.65 4.58
N GLN A 22 1.53 -5.84 5.55
CA GLN A 22 2.08 -7.16 5.87
C GLN A 22 1.01 -8.15 6.34
N SER A 23 -0.09 -7.63 6.91
CA SER A 23 -1.21 -8.47 7.35
C SER A 23 -1.99 -9.07 6.17
N LEU A 24 -2.06 -8.39 5.02
CA LEU A 24 -2.81 -8.89 3.86
C LEU A 24 -2.26 -10.24 3.39
N VAL A 25 -0.95 -10.31 3.15
CA VAL A 25 -0.31 -11.56 2.69
C VAL A 25 -0.33 -12.62 3.80
N SER A 26 -0.07 -12.24 5.05
CA SER A 26 0.09 -13.21 6.14
C SER A 26 -1.22 -13.72 6.76
N ARG A 27 -2.34 -13.02 6.57
CA ARG A 27 -3.63 -13.31 7.22
C ARG A 27 -4.80 -13.46 6.27
N GLU A 28 -4.74 -12.91 5.07
CA GLU A 28 -5.86 -12.95 4.12
C GLU A 28 -5.61 -13.88 2.92
N VAL A 29 -4.35 -14.21 2.62
CA VAL A 29 -4.01 -15.16 1.54
C VAL A 29 -3.74 -16.56 2.09
N SER A 30 -4.25 -17.58 1.38
CA SER A 30 -3.96 -18.98 1.68
C SER A 30 -2.45 -19.25 1.60
N PRO A 31 -1.83 -19.95 2.56
CA PRO A 31 -0.42 -20.32 2.48
C PRO A 31 -0.10 -21.27 1.30
N LEU A 32 -1.13 -21.86 0.67
CA LEU A 32 -0.99 -22.70 -0.52
C LEU A 32 -0.93 -21.88 -1.83
N GLU A 33 -1.28 -20.60 -1.79
CA GLU A 33 -1.25 -19.70 -2.93
C GLU A 33 -0.14 -18.66 -2.75
N PRO A 34 0.96 -18.72 -3.54
CA PRO A 34 2.04 -17.78 -3.36
C PRO A 34 1.61 -16.35 -3.72
N ALA A 35 1.78 -15.44 -2.77
CA ALA A 35 1.52 -14.01 -2.92
C ALA A 35 2.58 -13.18 -2.21
N VAL A 36 2.94 -12.04 -2.81
CA VAL A 36 3.91 -11.11 -2.25
C VAL A 36 3.47 -9.68 -2.52
N ILE A 37 3.52 -8.84 -1.48
CA ILE A 37 3.47 -7.38 -1.60
C ILE A 37 4.84 -6.85 -1.20
N THR A 38 5.46 -6.04 -2.06
CA THR A 38 6.75 -5.39 -1.78
C THR A 38 6.62 -3.90 -2.01
N VAL A 39 7.13 -3.10 -1.07
CA VAL A 39 7.26 -1.66 -1.24
C VAL A 39 8.62 -1.39 -1.88
N GLY A 40 8.62 -1.11 -3.18
CA GLY A 40 9.84 -0.94 -3.97
C GLY A 40 10.45 0.45 -3.86
N ALA A 41 9.63 1.47 -3.63
CA ALA A 41 10.11 2.82 -3.38
C ALA A 41 9.16 3.58 -2.44
N ILE A 42 9.75 4.47 -1.65
CA ILE A 42 9.04 5.45 -0.82
C ILE A 42 9.75 6.79 -0.94
N HIS A 43 9.02 7.80 -1.40
CA HIS A 43 9.51 9.15 -1.56
C HIS A 43 8.62 10.09 -0.76
N GLY A 44 9.16 10.62 0.34
CA GLY A 44 8.45 11.50 1.25
C GLY A 44 9.33 12.64 1.74
N GLY A 45 8.75 13.83 1.89
CA GLY A 45 9.49 15.02 2.32
C GLY A 45 10.13 15.77 1.15
N THR A 46 10.07 17.10 1.17
CA THR A 46 10.77 17.96 0.20
C THR A 46 12.01 18.63 0.80
N LYS A 47 11.98 19.02 2.09
CA LYS A 47 13.11 19.61 2.83
C LYS A 47 13.09 19.19 4.31
N HIS A 48 14.26 19.11 4.93
CA HIS A 48 14.44 18.71 6.34
C HIS A 48 13.72 19.61 7.39
N ASN A 49 13.20 20.78 6.97
CA ASN A 49 12.48 21.74 7.82
C ASN A 49 11.05 22.07 7.33
N ILE A 50 10.55 21.37 6.31
CA ILE A 50 9.18 21.50 5.79
C ILE A 50 8.60 20.10 5.75
N ILE A 51 7.52 19.85 6.48
CA ILE A 51 6.77 18.59 6.37
C ILE A 51 6.35 18.51 4.90
N GLY A 52 6.92 17.56 4.15
CA GLY A 52 6.55 17.39 2.75
C GLY A 52 5.08 17.01 2.70
N ASP A 53 4.28 17.74 1.93
CA ASP A 53 2.82 17.61 1.95
C ASP A 53 2.31 16.25 1.44
N THR A 54 3.18 15.46 0.80
CA THR A 54 2.83 14.17 0.21
C THR A 54 3.95 13.14 0.36
N VAL A 55 3.54 11.86 0.36
CA VAL A 55 4.43 10.71 0.22
C VAL A 55 3.94 9.87 -0.94
N HIS A 56 4.84 9.53 -1.85
CA HIS A 56 4.60 8.58 -2.93
C HIS A 56 5.22 7.24 -2.59
N MET A 57 4.41 6.18 -2.70
CA MET A 57 4.85 4.80 -2.51
C MET A 57 4.65 4.03 -3.81
N GLN A 58 5.66 3.26 -4.22
CA GLN A 58 5.55 2.34 -5.34
C GLN A 58 5.60 0.91 -4.82
N LEU A 59 4.56 0.15 -5.12
CA LEU A 59 4.39 -1.22 -4.65
C LEU A 59 4.42 -2.19 -5.82
N THR A 60 5.03 -3.34 -5.61
CA THR A 60 4.96 -4.50 -6.49
C THR A 60 4.10 -5.56 -5.84
N VAL A 61 3.08 -6.03 -6.57
CA VAL A 61 2.21 -7.12 -6.16
C VAL A 61 2.41 -8.29 -7.11
N ARG A 62 2.76 -9.46 -6.57
CA ARG A 62 2.90 -10.72 -7.32
C ARG A 62 1.98 -11.77 -6.72
N SER A 63 1.27 -12.49 -7.58
CA SER A 63 0.40 -13.62 -7.22
C SER A 63 0.28 -14.61 -8.38
N TYR A 64 -0.08 -15.85 -8.06
CA TYR A 64 -0.25 -16.91 -9.06
C TYR A 64 -1.63 -16.92 -9.72
N SER A 65 -2.67 -16.48 -9.02
CA SER A 65 -4.03 -16.36 -9.55
C SER A 65 -4.48 -14.90 -9.64
N ASP A 66 -5.32 -14.62 -10.63
CA ASP A 66 -5.92 -13.30 -10.83
C ASP A 66 -6.88 -12.95 -9.67
N THR A 67 -7.58 -13.95 -9.13
CA THR A 67 -8.46 -13.78 -7.95
C THR A 67 -7.67 -13.29 -6.73
N VAL A 68 -6.51 -13.89 -6.46
CA VAL A 68 -5.63 -13.45 -5.35
C VAL A 68 -5.07 -12.06 -5.64
N ARG A 69 -4.72 -11.76 -6.91
CA ARG A 69 -4.24 -10.43 -7.31
C ARG A 69 -5.28 -9.36 -7.00
N GLU A 70 -6.50 -9.54 -7.47
CA GLU A 70 -7.60 -8.60 -7.27
C GLU A 70 -7.90 -8.44 -5.78
N HIS A 71 -7.91 -9.53 -5.03
CA HIS A 71 -8.08 -9.50 -3.58
C HIS A 71 -7.00 -8.63 -2.90
N LEU A 72 -5.73 -8.79 -3.28
CA LEU A 72 -4.62 -8.00 -2.73
C LEU A 72 -4.72 -6.52 -3.13
N LEU A 73 -5.05 -6.20 -4.38
CA LEU A 73 -5.19 -4.82 -4.85
C LEU A 73 -6.31 -4.09 -4.12
N ASN A 74 -7.46 -4.74 -3.97
CA ASN A 74 -8.58 -4.23 -3.19
C ASN A 74 -8.23 -4.11 -1.70
N GLY A 75 -7.49 -5.08 -1.16
CA GLY A 75 -6.97 -5.07 0.21
C GLY A 75 -6.02 -3.89 0.46
N ILE A 76 -5.11 -3.59 -0.48
CA ILE A 76 -4.18 -2.45 -0.38
C ILE A 76 -4.95 -1.15 -0.28
N ARG A 77 -5.93 -0.91 -1.18
CA ARG A 77 -6.77 0.29 -1.14
C ARG A 77 -7.51 0.41 0.19
N ARG A 78 -8.15 -0.69 0.64
CA ARG A 78 -8.89 -0.73 1.90
C ARG A 78 -8.00 -0.40 3.10
N VAL A 79 -6.81 -1.02 3.19
CA VAL A 79 -5.86 -0.78 4.28
C VAL A 79 -5.36 0.66 4.27
N ALA A 80 -4.99 1.20 3.11
CA ALA A 80 -4.54 2.58 2.99
C ALA A 80 -5.61 3.58 3.46
N HIS A 81 -6.86 3.37 3.05
CA HIS A 81 -8.00 4.20 3.46
C HIS A 81 -8.32 4.06 4.95
N ALA A 82 -8.29 2.85 5.49
CA ALA A 82 -8.50 2.61 6.93
C ALA A 82 -7.42 3.29 7.80
N GLN A 83 -6.15 3.27 7.35
CA GLN A 83 -5.08 3.99 8.05
C GLN A 83 -5.27 5.51 7.95
N ALA A 84 -5.67 6.04 6.79
CA ALA A 84 -5.95 7.47 6.63
C ALA A 84 -7.12 7.93 7.53
N GLN A 85 -8.17 7.12 7.59
CA GLN A 85 -9.32 7.34 8.47
C GLN A 85 -8.93 7.30 9.95
N SER A 86 -8.15 6.30 10.38
CA SER A 86 -7.69 6.18 11.77
C SER A 86 -6.78 7.35 12.16
N TYR A 87 -6.06 7.90 11.19
CA TYR A 87 -5.23 9.09 11.36
C TYR A 87 -6.05 10.40 11.40
N GLY A 88 -7.36 10.34 11.15
CA GLY A 88 -8.28 11.48 11.18
C GLY A 88 -8.12 12.40 9.97
N LEU A 89 -7.68 11.88 8.82
CA LEU A 89 -7.66 12.64 7.57
C LEU A 89 -9.08 12.71 6.98
N PRO A 90 -9.50 13.87 6.45
CA PRO A 90 -10.72 13.96 5.66
C PRO A 90 -10.56 13.17 4.36
N GLU A 91 -11.67 12.65 3.82
CA GLU A 91 -11.66 11.74 2.66
C GLU A 91 -10.95 12.31 1.42
N ASN A 92 -11.03 13.62 1.21
CA ASN A 92 -10.37 14.30 0.09
C ASN A 92 -8.83 14.33 0.21
N LEU A 93 -8.26 13.91 1.35
CA LEU A 93 -6.83 13.77 1.60
C LEU A 93 -6.41 12.31 1.82
N TRP A 94 -7.30 11.35 1.55
CA TRP A 94 -6.93 9.94 1.62
C TRP A 94 -5.96 9.56 0.50
N PRO A 95 -5.13 8.51 0.70
CA PRO A 95 -4.23 8.03 -0.33
C PRO A 95 -4.98 7.67 -1.62
N ASP A 96 -4.50 8.22 -2.74
CA ASP A 96 -4.87 7.73 -4.06
C ASP A 96 -4.15 6.40 -4.32
N VAL A 97 -4.90 5.39 -4.77
CA VAL A 97 -4.39 4.04 -4.99
C VAL A 97 -4.80 3.57 -6.38
N SER A 98 -3.81 3.56 -7.27
CA SER A 98 -3.90 3.15 -8.67
C SER A 98 -2.86 2.07 -8.99
N TRP A 99 -3.13 1.29 -10.03
CA TRP A 99 -2.23 0.25 -10.56
C TRP A 99 -2.38 0.16 -12.07
N GLU A 100 -1.33 -0.25 -12.75
CA GLU A 100 -1.37 -0.51 -14.20
C GLU A 100 -2.14 -1.80 -14.48
N GLU A 101 -3.03 -1.78 -15.48
CA GLU A 101 -3.82 -2.93 -15.92
C GLU A 101 -2.98 -3.94 -16.72
N GLU A 102 -1.85 -3.51 -17.28
CA GLU A 102 -0.98 -4.35 -18.10
C GLU A 102 -0.12 -5.27 -17.21
N TYR A 103 -0.64 -6.46 -16.90
CA TYR A 103 0.12 -7.55 -16.27
C TYR A 103 0.13 -8.76 -17.18
N THR A 104 1.31 -9.34 -17.40
CA THR A 104 1.43 -10.65 -18.05
C THR A 104 0.92 -11.72 -17.08
N PRO A 105 -0.22 -12.38 -17.32
CA PRO A 105 -0.72 -13.41 -16.43
C PRO A 105 0.33 -14.49 -16.25
N SER A 106 0.42 -15.02 -15.03
CA SER A 106 1.36 -16.07 -14.67
C SER A 106 1.13 -17.27 -15.60
N LEU A 107 2.14 -17.66 -16.37
CA LEU A 107 2.12 -18.89 -17.19
C LEU A 107 1.97 -20.08 -16.23
N TYR A 108 0.74 -20.57 -16.09
CA TYR A 108 0.45 -21.82 -15.40
C TYR A 108 1.01 -22.95 -16.26
N ASN A 109 2.13 -23.54 -15.84
CA ASN A 109 2.71 -24.69 -16.53
C ASN A 109 2.04 -25.95 -15.99
N ASP A 110 1.19 -26.58 -16.80
CA ASP A 110 0.47 -27.81 -16.46
C ASP A 110 1.48 -28.97 -16.37
N PRO A 111 1.68 -29.61 -15.21
CA PRO A 111 2.57 -30.76 -15.09
C PRO A 111 1.84 -32.00 -15.61
N GLY A 112 1.87 -32.20 -16.93
CA GLY A 112 1.47 -33.45 -17.58
C GLY A 112 2.35 -34.63 -17.21
#